data_AF-A0A948ZQ50-F1
#
_entry.id   AF-A0A948ZQ50-F1
#
_cell.length_a   1.000
_cell.length_b   1.000
_cell.length_c   1.000
_cell.angle_alpha   90.00
_cell.angle_beta   90.00
_cell.angle_gamma   90.00
#
_symmetry.space_group_name_H-M   'P 1'
#
loop_
_entity.id
_entity.type
_entity.pdbx_description
1 polymer ?
#
loop_
_entity_poly.entity_id
_entity_poly.type
_entity_poly.pdbx_seq_one_letter_code
_entity_poly.pdbx_strand_id
1 'polypeptide(L)'
;NTKREGGDTFGERISHYVDLTRWWVGSPVTEVYSACSPNVVPYTEVHDNYHTTYRFKNGAIGHISYYMNYPALFRGDPLVDNITDLQLGDGHKLRYIVVGTKGAAETDVFYRRIKRWQFSDSPDTMVSDWVENLTWSSKEDYFYYHNTTHQTYDVVRRVAQGLPPMTPARDAYETMRLCFSADEAANTGRAVRLAEHS
;
A
#
# COMPACT_ATOMS: atom_id res chain seq x y z
N ASN A 1 -19.82 -25.89 -5.26
CA ASN A 1 -18.46 -26.39 -5.50
C ASN A 1 -17.53 -25.18 -5.39
N THR A 2 -17.15 -24.82 -4.16
CA THR A 2 -16.67 -23.47 -3.80
C THR A 2 -15.28 -23.55 -3.15
N LYS A 3 -14.29 -23.98 -3.91
CA LYS A 3 -12.90 -23.86 -3.48
C LYS A 3 -12.36 -22.52 -3.97
N ARG A 4 -12.18 -21.58 -3.05
CA ARG A 4 -11.34 -20.39 -3.25
C ARG A 4 -9.90 -20.87 -3.34
N GLU A 5 -9.39 -21.14 -4.54
CA GLU A 5 -8.01 -21.61 -4.74
C GLU A 5 -6.99 -20.45 -4.88
N GLY A 6 -7.46 -19.20 -4.97
CA GLY A 6 -6.63 -18.02 -5.31
C GLY A 6 -6.19 -17.10 -4.16
N GLY A 7 -6.43 -17.46 -2.90
CA GLY A 7 -6.24 -16.54 -1.76
C GLY A 7 -7.28 -15.42 -1.72
N ASP A 8 -7.06 -14.40 -0.89
CA ASP A 8 -7.88 -13.19 -0.83
C ASP A 8 -7.18 -12.02 -1.54
N THR A 9 -7.94 -10.96 -1.86
CA THR A 9 -7.41 -9.74 -2.49
C THR A 9 -6.32 -9.09 -1.63
N PHE A 10 -6.38 -9.26 -0.31
CA PHE A 10 -5.39 -8.72 0.61
C PHE A 10 -4.02 -9.39 0.46
N GLY A 11 -3.98 -10.72 0.40
CA GLY A 11 -2.75 -11.49 0.26
C GLY A 11 -2.10 -11.31 -1.10
N GLU A 12 -2.90 -11.21 -2.17
CA GLU A 12 -2.35 -11.14 -3.53
C GLU A 12 -2.05 -9.71 -4.01
N ARG A 13 -2.91 -8.73 -3.69
CA ARG A 13 -2.82 -7.39 -4.31
C ARG A 13 -2.55 -6.27 -3.32
N ILE A 14 -3.14 -6.34 -2.13
CA ILE A 14 -3.11 -5.22 -1.17
C ILE A 14 -1.94 -5.36 -0.18
N SER A 15 -1.29 -6.53 -0.10
CA SER A 15 -0.25 -6.84 0.88
C SER A 15 0.90 -5.83 0.91
N HIS A 16 1.36 -5.37 -0.25
CA HIS A 16 2.41 -4.35 -0.34
C HIS A 16 1.98 -2.98 0.25
N TYR A 17 0.70 -2.63 0.15
CA TYR A 17 0.14 -1.39 0.72
C TYR A 17 0.04 -1.48 2.24
N VAL A 18 -0.32 -2.67 2.74
CA VAL A 18 -0.34 -2.99 4.17
C VAL A 18 1.08 -2.97 4.74
N ASP A 19 2.02 -3.62 4.06
CA ASP A 19 3.42 -3.71 4.49
C ASP A 19 4.08 -2.33 4.56
N LEU A 20 3.94 -1.53 3.49
CA LEU A 20 4.60 -0.23 3.39
C LEU A 20 4.10 0.77 4.46
N THR A 21 2.80 0.78 4.73
CA THR A 21 2.22 1.62 5.79
C THR A 21 2.63 1.16 7.18
N ARG A 22 2.69 -0.16 7.44
CA ARG A 22 3.25 -0.72 8.69
C ARG A 22 4.70 -0.30 8.88
N TRP A 23 5.50 -0.39 7.82
CA TRP A 23 6.91 -0.02 7.84
C TRP A 23 7.11 1.46 8.12
N TRP A 24 6.37 2.35 7.45
CA TRP A 24 6.44 3.80 7.68
C TRP A 24 6.03 4.22 9.08
N VAL A 25 4.96 3.62 9.62
CA VAL A 25 4.46 3.97 10.96
C VAL A 25 5.33 3.35 12.05
N GLY A 26 5.94 2.19 11.81
CA GLY A 26 6.87 1.54 12.72
C GLY A 26 6.26 1.13 14.06
N SER A 27 4.94 0.94 14.12
CA SER A 27 4.20 0.56 15.32
C SER A 27 3.33 -0.67 15.06
N PRO A 28 3.06 -1.53 16.06
CA PRO A 28 2.12 -2.63 15.89
C PRO A 28 0.71 -2.13 15.58
N VAL A 29 -0.02 -2.86 14.73
CA VAL A 29 -1.45 -2.65 14.51
C VAL A 29 -2.24 -3.41 15.56
N THR A 30 -3.24 -2.76 16.16
CA THR A 30 -4.03 -3.29 17.27
C THR A 30 -5.47 -3.62 16.89
N GLU A 31 -6.00 -2.96 15.86
CA GLU A 31 -7.39 -3.11 15.44
C GLU A 31 -7.52 -2.81 13.94
N VAL A 32 -8.36 -3.58 13.25
CA VAL A 32 -8.71 -3.35 11.84
C VAL A 32 -10.21 -3.49 11.63
N TYR A 33 -10.77 -2.64 10.79
CA TYR A 33 -12.13 -2.75 10.26
C TYR A 33 -12.09 -2.62 8.74
N SER A 34 -12.85 -3.48 8.07
CA SER A 34 -12.95 -3.49 6.61
C SER A 34 -14.40 -3.61 6.18
N ALA A 35 -14.73 -2.96 5.08
CA ALA A 35 -16.02 -3.06 4.43
C ALA A 35 -15.85 -3.16 2.91
N CYS A 36 -16.76 -3.90 2.28
CA CYS A 36 -16.84 -4.08 0.84
C CYS A 36 -18.28 -3.85 0.38
N SER A 37 -18.46 -3.23 -0.77
CA SER A 37 -19.71 -3.35 -1.54
C SER A 37 -19.76 -4.70 -2.26
N PRO A 38 -20.95 -5.17 -2.70
CA PRO A 38 -21.04 -6.32 -3.59
C PRO A 38 -20.11 -6.18 -4.81
N ASN A 39 -19.57 -7.30 -5.28
CA ASN A 39 -18.71 -7.32 -6.45
C ASN A 39 -19.44 -6.74 -7.67
N VAL A 40 -18.76 -5.83 -8.37
CA VAL A 40 -19.18 -5.30 -9.67
C VAL A 40 -18.67 -6.20 -10.79
N VAL A 41 -17.47 -6.76 -10.66
CA VAL A 41 -16.88 -7.68 -11.62
C VAL A 41 -17.46 -9.09 -11.38
N PRO A 42 -18.31 -9.63 -12.26
CA PRO A 42 -19.17 -10.77 -11.94
C PRO A 42 -18.43 -12.11 -11.87
N TYR A 43 -17.20 -12.18 -12.37
CA TYR A 43 -16.41 -13.40 -12.46
C TYR A 43 -15.28 -13.48 -11.41
N THR A 44 -15.18 -12.51 -10.50
CA THR A 44 -14.24 -12.59 -9.37
C THR A 44 -14.87 -13.26 -8.16
N GLU A 45 -14.16 -14.23 -7.58
CA GLU A 45 -14.57 -14.93 -6.36
C GLU A 45 -14.18 -14.19 -5.07
N VAL A 46 -13.21 -13.27 -5.19
CA VAL A 46 -12.73 -12.41 -4.10
C VAL A 46 -13.37 -11.03 -4.20
N HIS A 47 -13.44 -10.28 -3.09
CA HIS A 47 -13.99 -8.93 -3.10
C HIS A 47 -13.18 -8.02 -4.04
N ASP A 48 -13.86 -7.32 -4.95
CA ASP A 48 -13.24 -6.44 -5.96
C ASP A 48 -13.08 -4.99 -5.49
N ASN A 49 -13.44 -4.71 -4.25
CA ASN A 49 -13.32 -3.41 -3.61
C ASN A 49 -13.12 -3.61 -2.11
N TYR A 50 -12.32 -2.75 -1.48
CA TYR A 50 -12.14 -2.73 -0.02
C TYR A 50 -12.02 -1.30 0.50
N HIS A 51 -12.63 -1.08 1.65
CA HIS A 51 -12.46 0.11 2.48
C HIS A 51 -12.00 -0.32 3.85
N THR A 52 -10.71 -0.18 4.12
CA THR A 52 -10.07 -0.75 5.30
C THR A 52 -9.38 0.30 6.12
N THR A 53 -9.72 0.38 7.40
CA THR A 53 -9.08 1.27 8.38
C THR A 53 -8.46 0.43 9.48
N TYR A 54 -7.21 0.71 9.85
CA TYR A 54 -6.56 0.07 10.98
C TYR A 54 -5.86 1.07 11.89
N ARG A 55 -5.82 0.72 13.18
CA ARG A 55 -5.25 1.52 14.26
C ARG A 55 -3.92 0.94 14.71
N PHE A 56 -2.94 1.81 14.85
CA PHE A 56 -1.64 1.49 15.41
C PHE A 56 -1.61 1.71 16.93
N LYS A 57 -0.72 0.99 17.63
CA LYS A 57 -0.54 1.10 19.09
C LYS A 57 -0.14 2.51 19.52
N ASN A 58 0.61 3.24 18.69
CA ASN A 58 0.98 4.63 18.92
C ASN A 58 -0.14 5.65 18.62
N GLY A 59 -1.34 5.19 18.23
CA GLY A 59 -2.49 6.04 17.94
C GLY A 59 -2.61 6.49 16.47
N ALA A 60 -1.60 6.22 15.62
CA ALA A 60 -1.72 6.47 14.19
C ALA A 60 -2.84 5.62 13.57
N ILE A 61 -3.38 6.09 12.45
CA ILE A 61 -4.44 5.41 11.68
C ILE A 61 -3.96 5.22 10.25
N GLY A 62 -4.08 4.01 9.72
CA GLY A 62 -3.95 3.72 8.31
C GLY A 62 -5.32 3.52 7.67
N HIS A 63 -5.46 3.94 6.41
CA HIS A 63 -6.64 3.66 5.61
C HIS A 63 -6.25 3.25 4.20
N ILE A 64 -6.90 2.22 3.68
CA ILE A 64 -6.74 1.72 2.33
C ILE A 64 -8.12 1.72 1.67
N SER A 65 -8.24 2.46 0.56
CA SER A 65 -9.32 2.32 -0.40
C SER A 65 -8.78 1.61 -1.62
N TYR A 66 -9.34 0.44 -1.92
CA TYR A 66 -8.95 -0.40 -3.03
C TYR A 66 -10.15 -0.65 -3.95
N TYR A 67 -9.90 -0.56 -5.25
CA TYR A 67 -10.88 -0.79 -6.30
C TYR A 67 -10.21 -1.55 -7.45
N MET A 68 -10.67 -2.77 -7.70
CA MET A 68 -10.40 -3.51 -8.92
C MET A 68 -11.44 -3.20 -9.99
N ASN A 69 -12.67 -2.90 -9.56
CA ASN A 69 -13.80 -2.58 -10.42
C ASN A 69 -13.72 -1.20 -11.11
N TYR A 70 -12.62 -0.48 -10.94
CA TYR A 70 -12.34 0.79 -11.60
C TYR A 70 -11.16 0.65 -12.58
N PRO A 71 -11.37 0.04 -13.76
CA PRO A 71 -10.28 -0.26 -14.70
C PRO A 71 -9.93 0.93 -15.61
N ALA A 72 -8.69 0.93 -16.13
CA ALA A 72 -8.33 1.72 -17.31
C ALA A 72 -9.04 1.23 -18.57
N LEU A 73 -9.17 2.09 -19.57
CA LEU A 73 -9.44 1.70 -20.94
C LEU A 73 -8.19 1.06 -21.55
N PHE A 74 -8.08 -0.26 -21.45
CA PHE A 74 -7.02 -0.98 -22.15
C PHE A 74 -7.42 -1.25 -23.61
N ARG A 75 -7.07 -0.35 -24.53
CA ARG A 75 -7.29 -0.54 -25.98
C ARG A 75 -6.15 -1.25 -26.71
N GLY A 76 -5.14 -1.74 -25.97
CA GLY A 76 -4.08 -2.60 -26.49
C GLY A 76 -3.26 -1.96 -27.60
N ASP A 77 -2.81 -0.71 -27.43
CA ASP A 77 -1.91 -0.06 -28.39
C ASP A 77 -0.53 -0.73 -28.31
N PRO A 78 -0.12 -1.51 -29.33
CA PRO A 78 1.14 -2.24 -29.31
C PRO A 78 2.37 -1.33 -29.46
N LEU A 79 2.17 -0.02 -29.69
CA LEU A 79 3.25 0.96 -29.86
C LEU A 79 3.57 1.72 -28.55
N VAL A 80 2.79 1.51 -27.48
CA VAL A 80 3.09 2.16 -26.20
C VAL A 80 3.91 1.21 -25.34
N ASP A 81 5.19 1.54 -25.21
CA ASP A 81 6.18 0.71 -24.52
C ASP A 81 6.07 0.76 -22.99
N ASN A 82 5.31 1.69 -22.41
CA ASN A 82 5.18 1.86 -20.96
C ASN A 82 3.73 1.82 -20.48
N ILE A 83 3.41 0.83 -19.65
CA ILE A 83 2.08 0.61 -19.08
C ILE A 83 1.61 1.76 -18.17
N THR A 84 2.54 2.44 -17.48
CA THR A 84 2.21 3.60 -16.62
C THR A 84 1.65 4.75 -17.44
N ASP A 85 2.20 4.98 -18.64
CA ASP A 85 1.75 6.06 -19.52
C ASP A 85 0.40 5.72 -20.15
N LEU A 86 0.13 4.44 -20.47
CA LEU A 86 -1.19 3.97 -20.92
C LEU A 86 -2.29 4.18 -19.89
N GLN A 87 -1.94 4.06 -18.61
CA GLN A 87 -2.88 4.06 -17.50
C GLN A 87 -3.02 5.43 -16.82
N LEU A 88 -2.16 6.38 -17.17
CA LEU A 88 -2.13 7.71 -16.56
C LEU A 88 -3.42 8.47 -16.85
N GLY A 89 -4.15 8.82 -15.78
CA GLY A 89 -5.42 9.55 -15.88
C GLY A 89 -6.61 8.68 -16.29
N ASP A 90 -6.43 7.36 -16.35
CA ASP A 90 -7.45 6.42 -16.82
C ASP A 90 -7.54 5.20 -15.87
N GLY A 91 -8.39 5.30 -14.86
CA GLY A 91 -8.71 4.18 -13.96
C GLY A 91 -7.64 3.78 -12.94
N HIS A 92 -6.35 4.00 -13.22
CA HIS A 92 -5.28 3.57 -12.32
C HIS A 92 -4.79 4.68 -11.42
N LYS A 93 -4.62 4.33 -10.15
CA LYS A 93 -4.07 5.23 -9.14
C LYS A 93 -3.31 4.45 -8.08
N LEU A 94 -2.08 4.86 -7.84
CA LEU A 94 -1.22 4.37 -6.77
C LEU A 94 -0.70 5.59 -6.04
N ARG A 95 -1.42 5.96 -4.97
CA ARG A 95 -1.14 7.17 -4.20
C ARG A 95 -1.05 6.84 -2.72
N TYR A 96 0.00 7.33 -2.10
CA TYR A 96 0.17 7.28 -0.65
C TYR A 96 0.16 8.70 -0.11
N ILE A 97 -0.49 8.88 1.04
CA ILE A 97 -0.51 10.15 1.76
C ILE A 97 -0.19 9.83 3.22
N VAL A 98 0.87 10.44 3.73
CA VAL A 98 1.29 10.32 5.13
C VAL A 98 1.23 11.71 5.74
N VAL A 99 0.55 11.86 6.88
CA VAL A 99 0.40 13.13 7.57
C VAL A 99 0.82 12.96 9.01
N GLY A 100 1.71 13.83 9.47
CA GLY A 100 2.14 13.91 10.86
C GLY A 100 1.95 15.32 11.41
N THR A 101 2.43 15.54 12.63
CA THR A 101 2.27 16.82 13.34
C THR A 101 3.19 17.92 12.81
N LYS A 102 4.26 17.56 12.10
CA LYS A 102 5.29 18.50 11.59
C LYS A 102 5.48 18.44 10.08
N GLY A 103 4.58 17.77 9.38
CA GLY A 103 4.62 17.71 7.92
C GLY A 103 3.73 16.63 7.35
N ALA A 104 3.78 16.53 6.03
CA ALA A 104 3.12 15.49 5.27
C ALA A 104 4.01 15.05 4.10
N ALA A 105 3.76 13.86 3.58
CA ALA A 105 4.35 13.40 2.33
C ALA A 105 3.26 12.76 1.46
N GLU A 106 3.42 12.90 0.16
CA GLU A 106 2.56 12.29 -0.84
C GLU A 106 3.41 11.65 -1.91
N THR A 107 3.01 10.48 -2.37
CA THR A 107 3.57 9.89 -3.59
C THR A 107 2.44 9.64 -4.58
N ASP A 108 2.69 9.87 -5.86
CA ASP A 108 1.82 9.49 -6.97
C ASP A 108 2.67 8.86 -8.06
N VAL A 109 2.59 7.54 -8.17
CA VAL A 109 3.47 6.75 -9.05
C VAL A 109 3.17 7.02 -10.52
N PHE A 110 1.89 7.15 -10.89
CA PHE A 110 1.49 7.39 -12.27
C PHE A 110 1.93 8.77 -12.75
N TYR A 111 1.89 9.76 -11.86
CA TYR A 111 2.44 11.10 -12.12
C TYR A 111 3.95 11.24 -11.83
N ARG A 112 4.64 10.13 -11.50
CA ARG A 112 6.07 10.06 -11.20
C ARG A 112 6.55 11.15 -10.24
N ARG A 113 5.87 11.26 -9.09
CA ARG A 113 6.07 12.38 -8.18
C ARG A 113 6.03 11.97 -6.71
N ILE A 114 6.95 12.55 -5.94
CA ILE A 114 6.95 12.56 -4.47
C ILE A 114 6.97 14.01 -4.00
N LYS A 115 6.08 14.36 -3.09
CA LYS A 115 5.99 15.68 -2.47
C LYS A 115 6.15 15.58 -0.96
N ARG A 116 6.77 16.59 -0.36
CA ARG A 116 6.85 16.73 1.10
C ARG A 116 6.52 18.14 1.54
N TRP A 117 5.68 18.23 2.55
CA TRP A 117 5.33 19.45 3.24
C TRP A 117 5.95 19.46 4.63
N GLN A 118 6.33 20.64 5.08
CA GLN A 118 6.74 20.90 6.45
C GLN A 118 5.68 21.76 7.13
N PHE A 119 5.27 21.35 8.33
CA PHE A 119 4.35 22.12 9.14
C PHE A 119 5.11 22.80 10.27
N SER A 120 4.82 24.08 10.49
CA SER A 120 5.32 24.85 11.61
C SER A 120 4.15 25.54 12.33
N ASP A 121 4.36 25.88 13.59
CA ASP A 121 3.33 26.54 14.40
C ASP A 121 3.53 28.05 14.29
N SER A 122 2.46 28.80 14.03
CA SER A 122 2.39 30.25 14.28
C SER A 122 1.43 30.50 15.45
N PRO A 123 1.41 31.70 16.06
CA PRO A 123 0.59 31.96 17.24
C PRO A 123 -0.89 31.59 17.10
N ASP A 124 -1.46 31.76 15.91
CA ASP A 124 -2.90 31.57 15.67
C ASP A 124 -3.22 30.45 14.67
N THR A 125 -2.25 29.99 13.88
CA THR A 125 -2.49 29.04 12.78
C THR A 125 -1.32 28.06 12.57
N MET A 126 -1.61 26.89 12.03
CA MET A 126 -0.56 26.02 11.47
C MET A 126 -0.13 26.58 10.11
N VAL A 127 1.17 26.76 9.92
CA VAL A 127 1.78 27.12 8.64
C VAL A 127 2.24 25.85 7.94
N SER A 128 2.05 25.78 6.62
CA SER A 128 2.42 24.63 5.80
C SER A 128 3.19 25.09 4.56
N ASP A 129 4.43 24.62 4.44
CA ASP A 129 5.31 24.91 3.31
C ASP A 129 5.55 23.66 2.49
N TRP A 130 5.44 23.79 1.17
CA TRP A 130 5.87 22.74 0.25
C TRP A 130 7.39 22.83 0.09
N VAL A 131 8.12 21.89 0.68
CA VAL A 131 9.58 21.95 0.82
C VAL A 131 10.32 21.00 -0.13
N GLU A 132 9.62 20.08 -0.79
CA GLU A 132 10.24 19.14 -1.72
C GLU A 132 9.26 18.65 -2.79
N ASN A 133 9.69 18.68 -4.04
CA ASN A 133 8.96 18.14 -5.20
C ASN A 133 9.92 17.32 -6.05
N LEU A 134 10.02 16.03 -5.75
CA LEU A 134 10.81 15.09 -6.52
C LEU A 134 9.96 14.52 -7.66
N THR A 135 10.51 14.49 -8.85
CA THR A 135 9.93 13.87 -10.03
C THR A 135 10.97 13.03 -10.75
N TRP A 136 10.57 11.98 -11.45
CA TRP A 136 11.48 11.13 -12.21
C TRP A 136 10.97 10.85 -13.62
N SER A 137 11.86 10.40 -14.49
CA SER A 137 11.54 10.00 -15.86
C SER A 137 11.05 8.55 -15.92
N SER A 138 10.34 8.18 -16.98
CA SER A 138 9.87 6.80 -17.19
C SER A 138 10.99 5.74 -17.17
N LYS A 139 12.23 6.13 -17.49
CA LYS A 139 13.40 5.25 -17.42
C LYS A 139 13.76 4.81 -15.99
N GLU A 140 13.29 5.55 -14.99
CA GLU A 140 13.56 5.32 -13.58
C GLU A 140 12.38 4.62 -12.87
N ASP A 141 11.29 4.34 -13.58
CA ASP A 141 10.09 3.67 -13.04
C ASP A 141 10.44 2.38 -12.28
N TYR A 142 11.32 1.58 -12.86
CA TYR A 142 11.80 0.35 -12.24
C TYR A 142 12.50 0.60 -10.90
N PHE A 143 13.29 1.66 -10.78
CA PHE A 143 13.96 2.01 -9.53
C PHE A 143 12.97 2.47 -8.46
N TYR A 144 11.96 3.26 -8.84
CA TYR A 144 11.04 3.88 -7.87
C TYR A 144 9.91 2.97 -7.38
N TYR A 145 9.37 2.06 -8.20
CA TYR A 145 8.23 1.25 -7.77
C TYR A 145 8.25 -0.24 -8.19
N HIS A 146 9.31 -0.71 -8.87
CA HIS A 146 9.49 -2.13 -9.22
C HIS A 146 10.94 -2.62 -9.06
N ASN A 147 11.64 -2.20 -8.00
CA ASN A 147 13.08 -2.35 -7.91
C ASN A 147 13.56 -3.77 -7.51
N THR A 148 13.15 -4.79 -8.26
CA THR A 148 13.43 -6.19 -7.94
C THR A 148 14.89 -6.57 -8.20
N THR A 149 15.58 -5.84 -9.09
CA THR A 149 17.01 -6.07 -9.37
C THR A 149 17.88 -5.75 -8.15
N HIS A 150 17.70 -4.57 -7.53
CA HIS A 150 18.48 -4.23 -6.35
C HIS A 150 18.07 -5.08 -5.13
N GLN A 151 16.79 -5.47 -5.02
CA GLN A 151 16.36 -6.42 -4.00
C GLN A 151 17.07 -7.77 -4.16
N THR A 152 17.19 -8.28 -5.39
CA THR A 152 17.92 -9.53 -5.68
C THR A 152 19.39 -9.42 -5.30
N TYR A 153 20.05 -8.31 -5.67
CA TYR A 153 21.44 -8.07 -5.28
C TYR A 153 21.62 -7.98 -3.76
N ASP A 154 20.68 -7.34 -3.05
CA ASP A 154 20.73 -7.26 -1.59
C ASP A 154 20.59 -8.65 -0.94
N VAL A 155 19.71 -9.51 -1.45
CA VAL A 155 19.57 -10.90 -0.99
C VAL A 155 20.88 -11.66 -1.16
N VAL A 156 21.47 -11.64 -2.36
CA VAL A 156 22.74 -12.34 -2.64
C VAL A 156 23.86 -11.82 -1.73
N ARG A 157 23.98 -10.49 -1.59
CA ARG A 157 24.97 -9.85 -0.73
C ARG A 157 24.81 -10.29 0.73
N ARG A 158 23.60 -10.27 1.28
CA ARG A 158 23.33 -10.63 2.68
C ARG A 158 23.65 -12.09 2.94
N VAL A 159 23.29 -13.00 2.04
CA VAL A 159 23.63 -14.42 2.13
C VAL A 159 25.15 -14.60 2.13
N ALA A 160 25.86 -13.97 1.17
CA ALA A 160 27.31 -14.07 1.07
C ALA A 160 28.04 -13.52 2.30
N GLN A 161 27.46 -12.53 2.99
CA GLN A 161 28.05 -11.88 4.16
C GLN A 161 27.54 -12.43 5.51
N GLY A 162 26.64 -13.43 5.50
CA GLY A 162 26.03 -13.95 6.73
C GLY A 162 25.16 -12.92 7.48
N LEU A 163 24.61 -11.93 6.77
CA LEU A 163 23.76 -10.89 7.35
C LEU A 163 22.30 -11.39 7.45
N PRO A 164 21.52 -10.89 8.42
CA PRO A 164 20.08 -11.18 8.47
C PRO A 164 19.35 -10.63 7.23
N PRO A 165 18.18 -11.19 6.88
CA PRO A 165 17.35 -10.66 5.79
C PRO A 165 16.97 -9.20 6.04
N MET A 166 16.78 -8.41 4.97
CA MET A 166 16.33 -7.03 5.08
C MET A 166 14.95 -6.93 5.73
N THR A 167 14.06 -7.83 5.34
CA THR A 167 12.72 -7.98 5.91
C THR A 167 12.66 -9.32 6.65
N PRO A 168 12.71 -9.33 7.99
CA PRO A 168 12.61 -10.56 8.77
C PRO A 168 11.28 -11.27 8.54
N ALA A 169 11.29 -12.61 8.50
CA ALA A 169 10.07 -13.41 8.31
C ALA A 169 8.98 -13.11 9.36
N ARG A 170 9.38 -12.76 10.59
CA ARG A 170 8.46 -12.34 11.64
C ARG A 170 7.74 -11.04 11.30
N ASP A 171 8.42 -10.08 10.67
CA ASP A 171 7.77 -8.82 10.26
C ASP A 171 6.82 -9.03 9.08
N ALA A 172 7.21 -9.84 8.09
CA ALA A 172 6.32 -10.24 7.00
C ALA A 172 5.08 -11.01 7.50
N TYR A 173 5.24 -11.84 8.54
CA TYR A 173 4.13 -12.51 9.20
C TYR A 173 3.11 -11.53 9.79
N GLU A 174 3.57 -10.43 10.38
CA GLU A 174 2.68 -9.40 10.93
C GLU A 174 1.89 -8.67 9.84
N THR A 175 2.48 -8.45 8.66
CA THR A 175 1.76 -7.97 7.46
C THR A 175 0.67 -8.95 7.07
N MET A 176 1.00 -10.24 6.94
CA MET A 176 0.02 -11.26 6.56
C MET A 176 -1.08 -11.43 7.61
N ARG A 177 -0.76 -11.34 8.90
CA ARG A 177 -1.76 -11.37 9.97
C ARG A 177 -2.78 -10.24 9.80
N LEU A 178 -2.31 -9.03 9.49
CA LEU A 178 -3.19 -7.89 9.25
C LEU A 178 -4.03 -8.07 7.98
N CYS A 179 -3.45 -8.59 6.89
CA CYS A 179 -4.19 -8.93 5.66
C CYS A 179 -5.36 -9.87 5.95
N PHE A 180 -5.12 -10.98 6.67
CA PHE A 180 -6.19 -11.94 7.01
C PHE A 180 -7.22 -11.34 7.98
N SER A 181 -6.79 -10.55 8.97
CA SER A 181 -7.72 -9.87 9.87
C SER A 181 -8.60 -8.84 9.15
N ALA A 182 -8.09 -8.20 8.09
CA ALA A 182 -8.87 -7.28 7.26
C ALA A 182 -9.93 -8.03 6.42
N ASP A 183 -9.57 -9.17 5.81
CA ASP A 183 -10.55 -10.01 5.10
C ASP A 183 -11.62 -10.56 6.07
N GLU A 184 -11.22 -11.00 7.27
CA GLU A 184 -12.15 -11.41 8.32
C GLU A 184 -13.11 -10.27 8.72
N ALA A 185 -12.58 -9.05 8.90
CA ALA A 185 -13.40 -7.88 9.24
C ALA A 185 -14.43 -7.57 8.13
N ALA A 186 -14.03 -7.67 6.86
CA ALA A 186 -14.93 -7.48 5.73
C ALA A 186 -16.04 -8.54 5.67
N ASN A 187 -15.70 -9.81 5.92
CA ASN A 187 -16.65 -10.92 5.86
C ASN A 187 -17.63 -10.93 7.05
N THR A 188 -17.22 -10.45 8.21
CA THR A 188 -18.03 -10.45 9.44
C THR A 188 -18.77 -9.14 9.69
N GLY A 189 -18.36 -8.05 9.04
CA GLY A 189 -18.86 -6.69 9.30
C GLY A 189 -18.48 -6.18 10.70
N ARG A 190 -17.42 -6.73 11.32
CA ARG A 190 -16.98 -6.39 12.68
C ARG A 190 -15.51 -6.04 12.68
N ALA A 191 -15.12 -5.14 13.58
CA ALA A 191 -13.70 -4.87 13.80
C ALA A 191 -13.01 -6.10 14.42
N VAL A 192 -11.80 -6.40 13.95
CA VAL A 192 -10.94 -7.47 14.46
C VAL A 192 -9.83 -6.85 15.29
N ARG A 193 -9.62 -7.35 16.51
CA ARG A 193 -8.51 -6.95 17.38
C ARG A 193 -7.34 -7.90 17.18
N LEU A 194 -6.17 -7.34 16.87
CA LEU A 194 -4.94 -8.10 16.78
C LEU A 194 -4.39 -8.21 18.20
N ALA A 195 -4.50 -9.39 18.81
CA ALA A 195 -3.95 -9.63 20.14
C ALA A 195 -2.44 -9.38 20.16
N GLU A 196 -1.92 -8.78 21.24
CA GLU A 196 -0.48 -8.68 21.44
C GLU A 196 0.06 -10.09 21.73
N HIS A 197 0.79 -10.66 20.78
CA HIS A 197 1.61 -11.84 21.09
C HIS A 197 2.82 -11.35 21.89
N SER A 198 2.91 -11.86 23.12
CA SER A 198 4.03 -11.65 24.04
C SER A 198 5.28 -12.40 23.58
#